data_AF-A0AAD7DT61-F1
#
_entry.id   AF-A0AAD7DT61-F1
#
_cell.length_a   1.000
_cell.length_b   1.000
_cell.length_c   1.000
_cell.angle_alpha   90.00
_cell.angle_beta   90.00
_cell.angle_gamma   90.00
#
_symmetry.space_group_name_H-M   'P 1'
#
loop_
_entity.id
_entity.type
_entity.pdbx_description
1 polymer ?
#
loop_
_entity_poly.entity_id
_entity_poly.type
_entity_poly.pdbx_seq_one_letter_code
_entity_poly.pdbx_strand_id
1 'polypeptide(L)'
;MPRVPKAKRVPEKRKRGQRQEPDSGTGNIFVDFDLLEHASKRMAPLKPLPAERPVRVEPLRRSARNAGPAHPSTPVAPTPIPSRFMGIQSHDTTDAPKAKEHGLKDVPPGKLRWIYWDATTDRLIIDRGGRIIVILRRGIRGKLADDAATAFNDARSKVPAQGSGRRGKHASSTVGTSLDFGNAKPTTLAGVPDAIQALMQLLCILSLAKWGSDAFKEHNPNVWGLYDTVATAVRKIPGVTWNFIGRYASVFASATFNLGPRTVTFPHYDGRNLLWGWCVVTALGWFKPKRGGHLILWDLGLVIEFPPGASILFPSALIRHSNVKVGRDETRFSFTQFSSAGLFRWVHNNGMTDADVEAAIRGDRSAQEARWEAANTRPQCGIDSYSCYP
;
A
#
# COMPACT_ATOMS: atom_id res chain seq x y z
N MET A 1 -51.64 -62.61 -21.69
CA MET A 1 -50.82 -61.54 -21.08
C MET A 1 -49.38 -61.65 -21.57
N PRO A 2 -48.90 -60.77 -22.46
CA PRO A 2 -47.48 -60.62 -22.74
C PRO A 2 -46.87 -59.44 -21.96
N ARG A 3 -45.66 -59.64 -21.41
CA ARG A 3 -44.93 -58.70 -20.55
C ARG A 3 -44.27 -57.58 -21.38
N VAL A 4 -44.44 -56.33 -20.94
CA VAL A 4 -43.74 -55.14 -21.47
C VAL A 4 -42.32 -55.05 -20.88
N PRO A 5 -41.26 -54.67 -21.64
CA PRO A 5 -39.90 -54.56 -21.11
C PRO A 5 -39.70 -53.28 -20.28
N LYS A 6 -39.01 -53.40 -19.13
CA LYS A 6 -38.61 -52.26 -18.29
C LYS A 6 -37.45 -51.48 -18.92
N ALA A 7 -37.63 -50.18 -19.13
CA ALA A 7 -36.57 -49.26 -19.56
C ALA A 7 -35.47 -49.11 -18.48
N LYS A 8 -34.20 -49.22 -18.89
CA LYS A 8 -33.03 -48.99 -18.04
C LYS A 8 -32.84 -47.48 -17.82
N ARG A 9 -32.85 -47.03 -16.56
CA ARG A 9 -32.39 -45.69 -16.16
C ARG A 9 -30.87 -45.59 -16.30
N VAL A 10 -30.40 -44.66 -17.12
CA VAL A 10 -28.99 -44.24 -17.17
C VAL A 10 -28.77 -43.21 -16.05
N PRO A 11 -27.75 -43.35 -15.18
CA PRO A 11 -27.51 -42.40 -14.11
C PRO A 11 -26.81 -41.15 -14.65
N GLU A 12 -27.50 -40.02 -14.56
CA GLU A 12 -26.98 -38.71 -14.88
C GLU A 12 -25.90 -38.31 -13.85
N LYS A 13 -24.62 -38.31 -14.27
CA LYS A 13 -23.50 -37.85 -13.45
C LYS A 13 -23.62 -36.34 -13.21
N ARG A 14 -24.21 -35.96 -12.06
CA ARG A 14 -24.12 -34.60 -11.52
C ARG A 14 -22.65 -34.29 -11.16
N LYS A 15 -21.95 -33.54 -12.01
CA LYS A 15 -20.74 -32.82 -11.59
C LYS A 15 -21.15 -31.74 -10.60
N ARG A 16 -21.08 -32.04 -9.29
CA ARG A 16 -21.05 -31.02 -8.23
C ARG A 16 -19.74 -30.26 -8.36
N GLY A 17 -19.72 -29.20 -9.16
CA GLY A 17 -18.78 -28.12 -8.92
C GLY A 17 -19.16 -27.50 -7.57
N GLN A 18 -18.29 -27.61 -6.57
CA GLN A 18 -18.42 -26.86 -5.33
C GLN A 18 -18.44 -25.37 -5.69
N ARG A 19 -19.63 -24.77 -5.80
CA ARG A 19 -19.76 -23.33 -5.62
C ARG A 19 -19.49 -23.10 -4.15
N GLN A 20 -18.36 -22.45 -3.82
CA GLN A 20 -18.20 -21.86 -2.50
C GLN A 20 -19.43 -20.96 -2.26
N GLU A 21 -20.14 -21.20 -1.16
CA GLU A 21 -21.25 -20.33 -0.79
C GLU A 21 -20.69 -18.92 -0.48
N PRO A 22 -21.39 -17.88 -0.96
CA PRO A 22 -20.98 -16.49 -0.75
C PRO A 22 -20.96 -16.11 0.74
N ASP A 23 -19.89 -15.48 1.21
CA ASP A 23 -19.83 -14.94 2.58
C ASP A 23 -20.54 -13.58 2.62
N SER A 24 -21.83 -13.63 2.98
CA SER A 24 -22.68 -12.47 3.25
C SER A 24 -22.72 -12.08 4.73
N GLY A 25 -21.81 -12.61 5.57
CA GLY A 25 -21.78 -12.33 7.00
C GLY A 25 -21.35 -10.90 7.31
N THR A 26 -21.81 -10.34 8.42
CA THR A 26 -21.36 -9.03 8.95
C THR A 26 -20.06 -9.12 9.74
N GLY A 27 -19.55 -10.34 9.98
CA GLY A 27 -18.36 -10.60 10.78
C GLY A 27 -17.03 -10.39 10.05
N ASN A 28 -15.94 -10.46 10.83
CA ASN A 28 -14.58 -10.40 10.31
C ASN A 28 -14.26 -11.60 9.42
N ILE A 29 -13.27 -11.42 8.55
CA ILE A 29 -12.88 -12.37 7.51
C ILE A 29 -11.51 -12.93 7.87
N PHE A 30 -11.45 -14.23 8.14
CA PHE A 30 -10.18 -14.93 8.35
C PHE A 30 -9.67 -15.50 7.02
N VAL A 31 -8.38 -15.34 6.77
CA VAL A 31 -7.70 -15.83 5.56
C VAL A 31 -6.53 -16.75 5.92
N ASP A 32 -6.33 -17.80 5.13
CA ASP A 32 -5.13 -18.63 5.17
C ASP A 32 -3.96 -17.91 4.47
N PHE A 33 -3.52 -16.83 5.09
CA PHE A 33 -2.44 -15.98 4.63
C PHE A 33 -1.59 -15.60 5.85
N ASP A 34 -0.28 -15.53 5.67
CA ASP A 34 0.62 -15.01 6.68
C ASP A 34 1.38 -13.82 6.10
N LEU A 35 1.11 -12.63 6.63
CA LEU A 35 1.72 -11.39 6.16
C LEU A 35 3.24 -11.38 6.35
N LEU A 36 3.74 -11.98 7.43
CA LEU A 36 5.16 -12.04 7.73
C LEU A 36 5.87 -12.99 6.78
N GLU A 37 5.32 -14.18 6.58
CA GLU A 37 5.84 -15.14 5.61
C GLU A 37 5.85 -14.55 4.19
N HIS A 38 4.77 -13.88 3.80
CA HIS A 38 4.64 -13.24 2.50
C HIS A 38 5.63 -12.09 2.31
N ALA A 39 5.79 -11.23 3.32
CA ALA A 39 6.78 -10.17 3.31
C ALA A 39 8.19 -10.76 3.19
N SER A 40 8.50 -11.80 3.96
CA SER A 40 9.81 -12.47 3.98
C SER A 40 10.19 -13.02 2.61
N LYS A 41 9.25 -13.66 1.91
CA LYS A 41 9.45 -14.18 0.54
C LYS A 41 9.71 -13.08 -0.50
N ARG A 42 9.12 -11.90 -0.33
CA ARG A 42 9.30 -10.76 -1.25
C ARG A 42 10.60 -10.00 -1.02
N MET A 43 11.31 -10.29 0.06
CA MET A 43 12.55 -9.64 0.41
C MET A 43 13.70 -10.60 0.04
N ALA A 44 14.40 -10.33 -1.06
CA ALA A 44 15.64 -11.05 -1.34
C ALA A 44 16.61 -10.85 -0.16
N PRO A 45 17.34 -11.87 0.34
CA PRO A 45 18.37 -11.64 1.35
C PRO A 45 19.43 -10.66 0.83
N LEU A 46 20.00 -9.82 1.70
CA LEU A 46 21.09 -8.93 1.29
C LEU A 46 22.23 -9.85 0.85
N LYS A 47 22.87 -9.54 -0.28
CA LYS A 47 24.13 -10.23 -0.61
C LYS A 47 25.07 -10.04 0.60
N PRO A 48 25.71 -11.11 1.08
CA PRO A 48 26.70 -10.97 2.14
C PRO A 48 27.76 -9.98 1.68
N LEU A 49 28.32 -9.22 2.62
CA LEU A 49 29.44 -8.34 2.32
C LEU A 49 30.54 -9.18 1.64
N PRO A 50 31.20 -8.65 0.59
CA PRO A 50 32.27 -9.38 -0.07
C PRO A 50 33.30 -9.84 0.96
N ALA A 51 33.71 -11.11 0.88
CA ALA A 51 34.82 -11.60 1.69
C ALA A 51 36.03 -10.68 1.44
N GLU A 52 36.75 -10.34 2.51
CA GLU A 52 38.00 -9.59 2.39
C GLU A 52 38.86 -10.27 1.32
N ARG A 53 39.26 -9.51 0.30
CA ARG A 53 40.40 -9.95 -0.50
C ARG A 53 41.57 -9.97 0.46
N PRO A 54 42.33 -11.06 0.57
CA PRO A 54 43.51 -11.08 1.41
C PRO A 54 44.39 -9.91 0.95
N VAL A 55 44.52 -8.91 1.84
CA VAL A 55 45.46 -7.82 1.64
C VAL A 55 46.82 -8.50 1.64
N ARG A 56 47.49 -8.49 0.48
CA ARG A 56 48.88 -8.91 0.39
C ARG A 56 49.65 -7.89 1.24
N VAL A 57 49.99 -8.29 2.46
CA VAL A 57 50.76 -7.45 3.38
C VAL A 57 52.15 -7.30 2.80
N GLU A 58 52.41 -6.22 2.06
CA GLU A 58 53.79 -5.78 1.89
C GLU A 58 54.25 -5.12 3.20
N PRO A 59 55.44 -5.47 3.71
CA PRO A 59 55.90 -5.00 5.00
C PRO A 59 56.26 -3.51 4.91
N LEU A 60 55.36 -2.64 5.37
CA LEU A 60 55.65 -1.21 5.53
C LEU A 60 56.20 -0.93 6.93
N ARG A 61 57.34 -0.22 6.92
CA ARG A 61 58.16 0.16 8.07
C ARG A 61 57.36 0.96 9.10
N ARG A 62 57.63 0.65 10.38
CA ARG A 62 57.11 1.35 11.56
C ARG A 62 57.47 2.85 11.56
N SER A 63 56.49 3.70 11.85
CA SER A 63 56.73 4.92 12.62
C SER A 63 55.57 5.17 13.59
N ALA A 64 55.89 5.26 14.88
CA ALA A 64 54.96 5.57 15.95
C ALA A 64 54.69 7.08 16.04
N ARG A 65 53.47 7.47 16.42
CA ARG A 65 53.21 8.47 17.49
C ARG A 65 51.72 8.69 17.82
N ASN A 66 51.46 8.58 19.12
CA ASN A 66 50.55 9.30 20.03
C ASN A 66 49.01 9.28 19.87
N ALA A 67 48.36 8.75 20.92
CA ALA A 67 46.95 8.89 21.26
C ALA A 67 46.75 9.99 22.33
N GLY A 68 45.66 10.75 22.20
CA GLY A 68 45.12 11.65 23.23
C GLY A 68 43.74 11.17 23.72
N PRO A 69 43.27 11.60 24.90
CA PRO A 69 42.16 10.95 25.60
C PRO A 69 40.78 11.39 25.09
N ALA A 70 39.82 10.46 25.22
CA ALA A 70 38.42 10.61 24.83
C ALA A 70 37.58 11.32 25.92
N HIS A 71 36.62 12.14 25.50
CA HIS A 71 35.55 12.72 26.32
C HIS A 71 34.18 12.07 25.97
N PRO A 72 33.16 12.19 26.85
CA PRO A 72 32.18 11.13 27.07
C PRO A 72 30.92 11.17 26.18
N SER A 73 30.45 9.95 25.89
CA SER A 73 29.09 9.48 25.59
C SER A 73 28.00 10.50 25.24
N THR A 74 27.70 10.61 23.94
CA THR A 74 26.39 11.02 23.41
C THR A 74 25.34 9.89 23.49
N PRO A 75 24.03 10.21 23.54
CA PRO A 75 22.97 9.24 23.79
C PRO A 75 22.82 8.22 22.66
N VAL A 76 22.47 7.00 23.05
CA VAL A 76 22.20 5.85 22.16
C VAL A 76 21.17 6.23 21.09
N ALA A 77 21.61 6.23 19.83
CA ALA A 77 20.76 6.44 18.66
C ALA A 77 19.71 5.32 18.55
N PRO A 78 18.48 5.61 18.09
CA PRO A 78 17.53 4.57 17.73
C PRO A 78 18.12 3.68 16.62
N THR A 79 17.91 2.38 16.77
CA THR A 79 18.53 1.28 16.01
C THR A 79 18.32 1.42 14.48
N PRO A 80 19.24 1.00 13.57
CA PRO A 80 19.30 1.37 12.11
C PRO A 80 18.38 0.68 11.03
N ILE A 81 17.32 1.29 10.46
CA ILE A 81 16.46 0.77 9.36
C ILE A 81 17.20 0.79 8.02
N PRO A 82 17.19 -0.31 7.25
CA PRO A 82 17.78 -0.39 5.93
C PRO A 82 16.90 0.15 4.79
N SER A 83 17.61 0.50 3.72
CA SER A 83 17.09 1.09 2.50
C SER A 83 15.96 0.34 1.77
N ARG A 84 16.13 -0.95 1.54
CA ARG A 84 15.24 -1.72 0.64
C ARG A 84 13.96 -2.22 1.30
N PHE A 85 13.84 -2.08 2.61
CA PHE A 85 12.73 -2.64 3.39
C PHE A 85 11.58 -1.68 3.58
N MET A 86 11.77 -0.44 3.13
CA MET A 86 10.72 0.54 3.10
C MET A 86 10.05 0.62 1.74
N GLY A 87 10.52 -0.07 0.69
CA GLY A 87 9.83 -0.18 -0.60
C GLY A 87 10.60 -1.06 -1.60
N ILE A 88 9.88 -1.75 -2.49
CA ILE A 88 10.42 -2.60 -3.55
C ILE A 88 11.11 -1.70 -4.59
N GLN A 89 12.43 -1.84 -4.75
CA GLN A 89 13.14 -1.26 -5.90
C GLN A 89 12.63 -1.93 -7.18
N SER A 90 12.41 -1.15 -8.23
CA SER A 90 11.71 -1.52 -9.48
C SER A 90 12.26 -2.73 -10.26
N HIS A 91 13.32 -3.37 -9.80
CA HIS A 91 13.99 -4.48 -10.48
C HIS A 91 13.52 -5.89 -10.05
N ASP A 92 12.71 -6.03 -9.00
CA ASP A 92 12.23 -7.35 -8.52
C ASP A 92 10.95 -7.86 -9.22
N THR A 93 10.65 -7.41 -10.44
CA THR A 93 9.45 -7.86 -11.17
C THR A 93 9.79 -8.80 -12.32
N THR A 94 10.35 -9.99 -12.02
CA THR A 94 10.30 -11.11 -12.98
C THR A 94 8.87 -11.62 -13.18
N ASP A 95 7.95 -11.29 -12.27
CA ASP A 95 6.52 -11.59 -12.32
C ASP A 95 5.63 -10.34 -12.57
N ALA A 96 6.11 -9.36 -13.34
CA ALA A 96 5.26 -8.24 -13.75
C ALA A 96 4.01 -8.78 -14.47
N PRO A 97 2.78 -8.63 -13.93
CA PRO A 97 1.59 -9.17 -14.56
C PRO A 97 1.37 -8.49 -15.89
N LYS A 98 0.88 -9.24 -16.90
CA LYS A 98 0.44 -8.62 -18.16
C LYS A 98 -0.60 -7.55 -17.83
N ALA A 99 -0.32 -6.31 -18.25
CA ALA A 99 -1.20 -5.16 -18.09
C ALA A 99 -2.55 -5.44 -18.77
N LYS A 100 -3.54 -5.88 -17.97
CA LYS A 100 -4.88 -6.23 -18.44
C LYS A 100 -5.93 -5.75 -17.45
N GLU A 101 -6.95 -5.08 -17.97
CA GLU A 101 -8.14 -4.75 -17.22
C GLU A 101 -9.05 -5.98 -17.08
N HIS A 102 -9.64 -6.18 -15.90
CA HIS A 102 -10.53 -7.32 -15.64
C HIS A 102 -11.99 -6.86 -15.56
N GLY A 103 -12.89 -7.60 -16.22
CA GLY A 103 -14.31 -7.64 -15.88
C GLY A 103 -14.60 -8.76 -14.88
N LEU A 104 -15.80 -8.81 -14.31
CA LEU A 104 -16.18 -9.92 -13.40
C LEU A 104 -16.08 -11.28 -14.08
N LYS A 105 -16.36 -11.35 -15.39
CA LYS A 105 -16.20 -12.57 -16.19
C LYS A 105 -14.76 -13.05 -16.36
N ASP A 106 -13.78 -12.17 -16.17
CA ASP A 106 -12.35 -12.51 -16.25
C ASP A 106 -11.83 -13.07 -14.91
N VAL A 107 -12.62 -12.99 -13.83
CA VAL A 107 -12.29 -13.55 -12.52
C VAL A 107 -12.47 -15.06 -12.58
N PRO A 108 -11.41 -15.88 -12.35
CA PRO A 108 -11.52 -17.33 -12.46
C PRO A 108 -12.54 -17.90 -11.45
N PRO A 109 -13.60 -18.59 -11.91
CA PRO A 109 -14.59 -19.18 -11.02
C PRO A 109 -13.95 -20.18 -10.04
N GLY A 110 -14.34 -20.13 -8.77
CA GLY A 110 -13.90 -21.07 -7.74
C GLY A 110 -12.44 -20.95 -7.28
N LYS A 111 -11.66 -19.98 -7.80
CA LYS A 111 -10.28 -19.73 -7.35
C LYS A 111 -10.17 -18.64 -6.26
N LEU A 112 -11.11 -17.71 -6.24
CA LEU A 112 -11.14 -16.61 -5.30
C LEU A 112 -12.43 -16.64 -4.50
N ARG A 113 -12.34 -16.34 -3.20
CA ARG A 113 -13.47 -16.21 -2.29
C ARG A 113 -14.15 -14.85 -2.50
N TRP A 114 -15.47 -14.87 -2.64
CA TRP A 114 -16.28 -13.68 -2.80
C TRP A 114 -16.71 -13.12 -1.44
N ILE A 115 -16.48 -11.82 -1.26
CA ILE A 115 -16.85 -11.07 -0.07
C ILE A 115 -17.92 -10.05 -0.47
N TYR A 116 -19.12 -10.25 0.07
CA TYR A 116 -20.25 -9.35 -0.12
C TYR A 116 -20.21 -8.31 0.99
N TRP A 117 -20.17 -7.04 0.60
CA TRP A 117 -19.98 -5.95 1.55
C TRP A 117 -20.67 -4.70 1.03
N ASP A 118 -21.68 -4.25 1.77
CA ASP A 118 -22.49 -3.07 1.45
C ASP A 118 -21.96 -1.78 2.11
N ALA A 119 -20.82 -1.87 2.80
CA ALA A 119 -20.18 -0.78 3.53
C ALA A 119 -21.11 -0.09 4.55
N THR A 120 -22.05 -0.82 5.17
CA THR A 120 -22.85 -0.36 6.32
C THR A 120 -22.04 -0.42 7.62
N THR A 121 -21.30 -1.51 7.80
CA THR A 121 -20.40 -1.73 8.92
C THR A 121 -18.99 -1.96 8.42
N ASP A 122 -18.06 -1.82 9.35
CA ASP A 122 -16.69 -2.21 9.13
C ASP A 122 -16.56 -3.73 9.14
N ARG A 123 -15.60 -4.24 8.37
CA ARG A 123 -15.15 -5.64 8.46
C ARG A 123 -13.63 -5.66 8.45
N LEU A 124 -13.05 -6.49 9.31
CA LEU A 124 -11.61 -6.70 9.36
C LEU A 124 -11.24 -7.97 8.60
N ILE A 125 -10.11 -7.95 7.91
CA ILE A 125 -9.50 -9.17 7.36
C ILE A 125 -8.29 -9.49 8.21
N ILE A 126 -8.31 -10.70 8.76
CA ILE A 126 -7.38 -11.18 9.77
C ILE A 126 -6.60 -12.34 9.18
N ASP A 127 -5.29 -12.28 9.33
CA ASP A 127 -4.38 -13.29 8.82
C ASP A 127 -4.18 -14.46 9.82
N ARG A 128 -3.41 -15.49 9.44
CA ARG A 128 -3.17 -16.67 10.30
C ARG A 128 -2.52 -16.35 11.63
N GLY A 129 -1.74 -15.26 11.70
CA GLY A 129 -1.10 -14.80 12.93
C GLY A 129 -2.03 -13.99 13.82
N GLY A 130 -3.31 -13.84 13.46
CA GLY A 130 -4.27 -13.01 14.18
C GLY A 130 -4.14 -11.52 13.89
N ARG A 131 -3.27 -11.09 12.97
CA ARG A 131 -3.06 -9.67 12.67
C ARG A 131 -4.19 -9.13 11.81
N ILE A 132 -4.65 -7.92 12.13
CA ILE A 132 -5.57 -7.17 11.27
C ILE A 132 -4.74 -6.65 10.10
N ILE A 133 -4.95 -7.19 8.89
CA ILE A 133 -4.14 -6.86 7.71
C ILE A 133 -4.88 -6.02 6.67
N VAL A 134 -6.21 -6.03 6.70
CA VAL A 134 -7.07 -5.18 5.86
C VAL A 134 -8.25 -4.69 6.67
N ILE A 135 -8.68 -3.45 6.42
CA ILE A 135 -9.92 -2.89 6.94
C ILE A 135 -10.82 -2.55 5.79
N LEU A 136 -12.00 -3.16 5.76
CA LEU A 136 -13.12 -2.71 4.95
C LEU A 136 -13.88 -1.68 5.79
N ARG A 137 -13.57 -0.39 5.61
CA ARG A 137 -14.12 0.70 6.42
C ARG A 137 -15.40 1.22 5.77
N ARG A 138 -16.48 1.29 6.56
CA ARG A 138 -17.76 1.85 6.14
C ARG A 138 -17.58 3.21 5.49
N GLY A 139 -18.38 3.47 4.48
CA GLY A 139 -18.22 4.65 3.65
C GLY A 139 -18.85 5.90 4.22
N ILE A 140 -18.40 7.05 3.71
CA ILE A 140 -19.24 8.25 3.73
C ILE A 140 -20.48 7.99 2.86
N ARG A 141 -21.63 8.53 3.24
CA ARG A 141 -22.93 8.24 2.61
C ARG A 141 -23.71 9.51 2.30
N GLY A 142 -24.68 9.36 1.41
CA GLY A 142 -25.57 10.44 0.98
C GLY A 142 -24.79 11.60 0.37
N LYS A 143 -25.22 12.82 0.69
CA LYS A 143 -24.73 14.05 0.08
C LYS A 143 -23.20 14.17 0.03
N LEU A 144 -22.49 13.75 1.07
CA LEU A 144 -21.03 13.89 1.12
C LEU A 144 -20.32 13.03 0.06
N ALA A 145 -20.83 11.82 -0.18
CA ALA A 145 -20.30 10.91 -1.21
C ALA A 145 -20.64 11.43 -2.61
N ASP A 146 -21.86 11.95 -2.79
CA ASP A 146 -22.34 12.52 -4.06
C ASP A 146 -21.56 13.80 -4.42
N ASP A 147 -21.31 14.68 -3.43
CA ASP A 147 -20.50 15.89 -3.58
C ASP A 147 -19.07 15.53 -4.00
N ALA A 148 -18.47 14.52 -3.38
CA ALA A 148 -17.13 14.05 -3.76
C ALA A 148 -17.11 13.49 -5.19
N ALA A 149 -18.09 12.67 -5.57
CA ALA A 149 -18.19 12.12 -6.93
C ALA A 149 -18.37 13.22 -7.98
N THR A 150 -19.22 14.20 -7.70
CA THR A 150 -19.46 15.36 -8.58
C THR A 150 -18.18 16.18 -8.74
N ALA A 151 -17.51 16.51 -7.64
CA ALA A 151 -16.28 17.29 -7.67
C ALA A 151 -15.13 16.58 -8.42
N PHE A 152 -15.02 15.25 -8.29
CA PHE A 152 -14.08 14.46 -9.09
C PHE A 152 -14.37 14.54 -10.59
N ASN A 153 -15.64 14.46 -10.97
CA ASN A 153 -16.05 14.55 -12.37
C ASN A 153 -15.79 15.95 -12.95
N ASP A 154 -16.04 17.01 -12.17
CA ASP A 154 -15.75 18.38 -12.57
C ASP A 154 -14.24 18.60 -12.74
N ALA A 155 -13.43 18.13 -11.78
CA ALA A 155 -11.98 18.24 -11.85
C ALA A 155 -11.41 17.47 -13.05
N ARG A 156 -11.95 16.29 -13.36
CA ARG A 156 -11.56 15.48 -14.53
C ARG A 156 -11.58 16.28 -15.83
N SER A 157 -12.60 17.11 -16.04
CA SER A 157 -12.73 17.90 -17.27
C SER A 157 -11.63 18.97 -17.44
N LYS A 158 -10.92 19.29 -16.35
CA LYS A 158 -9.91 20.36 -16.26
C LYS A 158 -8.49 19.82 -16.08
N VAL A 159 -8.33 18.52 -15.86
CA VAL A 159 -7.02 17.87 -15.75
C VAL A 159 -6.66 17.24 -17.10
N PRO A 160 -5.46 17.49 -17.66
CA PRO A 160 -5.06 16.93 -18.93
C PRO A 160 -5.21 15.42 -18.97
N ALA A 161 -5.73 14.90 -20.10
CA ALA A 161 -5.80 13.48 -20.33
C ALA A 161 -4.39 12.88 -20.28
N GLN A 162 -4.25 11.78 -19.53
CA GLN A 162 -2.99 11.05 -19.43
C GLN A 162 -3.03 9.81 -20.33
N GLY A 163 -1.86 9.42 -20.83
CA GLY A 163 -1.68 8.18 -21.56
C GLY A 163 -1.89 6.94 -20.68
N SER A 164 -1.59 5.76 -21.26
CA SER A 164 -1.66 4.50 -20.51
C SER A 164 -0.53 4.46 -19.48
N GLY A 165 -0.88 4.48 -18.20
CA GLY A 165 0.09 4.34 -17.11
C GLY A 165 0.27 2.89 -16.68
N ARG A 166 1.24 2.65 -15.77
CA ARG A 166 1.49 1.34 -15.12
C ARG A 166 0.23 0.76 -14.47
N ARG A 167 -0.68 1.63 -14.02
CA ARG A 167 -1.88 1.28 -13.27
C ARG A 167 -3.17 1.38 -14.09
N GLY A 168 -3.14 1.57 -15.41
CA GLY A 168 -4.35 1.65 -16.24
C GLY A 168 -4.45 2.90 -17.11
N LYS A 169 -5.59 3.05 -17.77
CA LYS A 169 -5.89 4.13 -18.72
C LYS A 169 -6.91 5.11 -18.12
N HIS A 170 -6.45 5.93 -17.19
CA HIS A 170 -7.28 6.98 -16.56
C HIS A 170 -6.43 8.18 -16.18
N ALA A 171 -7.04 9.37 -16.18
CA ALA A 171 -6.40 10.57 -15.68
C ALA A 171 -6.23 10.47 -14.15
N SER A 172 -5.06 10.85 -13.66
CA SER A 172 -4.76 10.87 -12.23
C SER A 172 -3.89 12.06 -11.87
N SER A 173 -4.05 12.59 -10.66
CA SER A 173 -3.18 13.63 -10.13
C SER A 173 -2.75 13.27 -8.73
N THR A 174 -1.44 13.26 -8.49
CA THR A 174 -0.85 13.01 -7.17
C THR A 174 -0.43 14.33 -6.55
N VAL A 175 -0.66 14.46 -5.24
CA VAL A 175 -0.34 15.63 -4.42
C VAL A 175 0.39 15.22 -3.16
N GLY A 176 1.11 16.16 -2.55
CA GLY A 176 1.75 15.98 -1.25
C GLY A 176 3.26 15.89 -1.33
N THR A 177 3.84 15.22 -0.34
CA THR A 177 5.28 15.14 -0.16
C THR A 177 5.78 13.72 -0.42
N SER A 178 6.89 13.62 -1.13
CA SER A 178 7.58 12.36 -1.39
C SER A 178 9.10 12.53 -1.32
N LEU A 179 9.79 11.41 -1.11
CA LEU A 179 11.22 11.29 -1.37
C LEU A 179 11.42 10.15 -2.36
N ASP A 180 10.83 10.33 -3.52
CA ASP A 180 11.08 9.54 -4.71
C ASP A 180 11.65 10.47 -5.80
N PHE A 181 12.13 9.92 -6.92
CA PHE A 181 12.57 10.67 -8.12
C PHE A 181 13.94 11.37 -8.03
N GLY A 182 14.88 10.83 -7.25
CA GLY A 182 16.27 11.31 -7.24
C GLY A 182 16.51 12.58 -6.41
N ASN A 183 15.52 13.00 -5.62
CA ASN A 183 15.67 14.11 -4.68
C ASN A 183 16.55 13.70 -3.49
N ALA A 184 17.40 14.63 -3.02
CA ALA A 184 18.23 14.44 -1.82
C ALA A 184 17.46 14.64 -0.51
N LYS A 185 16.26 15.26 -0.56
CA LYS A 185 15.43 15.54 0.62
C LYS A 185 13.93 15.50 0.29
N PRO A 186 13.07 15.23 1.28
CA PRO A 186 11.62 15.26 1.09
C PRO A 186 11.19 16.57 0.44
N THR A 187 10.36 16.45 -0.59
CA THR A 187 9.94 17.60 -1.40
C THR A 187 8.46 17.49 -1.74
N THR A 188 7.77 18.63 -1.72
CA THR A 188 6.39 18.73 -2.21
C THR A 188 6.33 18.55 -3.72
N LEU A 189 5.39 17.73 -4.19
CA LEU A 189 5.14 17.51 -5.60
C LEU A 189 4.69 18.80 -6.28
N ALA A 190 5.40 19.19 -7.33
CA ALA A 190 5.11 20.37 -8.13
C ALA A 190 4.08 20.06 -9.25
N GLY A 191 3.55 21.11 -9.87
CA GLY A 191 2.68 20.98 -11.05
C GLY A 191 1.28 20.44 -10.77
N VAL A 192 0.77 20.62 -9.55
CA VAL A 192 -0.60 20.21 -9.19
C VAL A 192 -1.61 21.14 -9.88
N PRO A 193 -2.53 20.62 -10.72
CA PRO A 193 -3.52 21.45 -11.40
C PRO A 193 -4.44 22.19 -10.42
N ASP A 194 -4.85 23.42 -10.76
CA ASP A 194 -5.73 24.24 -9.91
C ASP A 194 -7.02 23.54 -9.52
N ALA A 195 -7.59 22.74 -10.45
CA ALA A 195 -8.77 21.94 -10.18
C ALA A 195 -8.56 20.93 -9.02
N ILE A 196 -7.35 20.39 -8.88
CA ILE A 196 -6.98 19.47 -7.80
C ILE A 196 -6.71 20.22 -6.51
N GLN A 197 -6.06 21.39 -6.59
CA GLN A 197 -5.86 22.26 -5.42
C GLN A 197 -7.22 22.67 -4.82
N ALA A 198 -8.19 23.06 -5.66
CA ALA A 198 -9.54 23.37 -5.23
C ALA A 198 -10.27 22.13 -4.64
N LEU A 199 -10.12 20.97 -5.30
CA LEU A 199 -10.70 19.70 -4.83
C LEU A 199 -10.23 19.34 -3.41
N MET A 200 -8.95 19.57 -3.08
CA MET A 200 -8.40 19.33 -1.74
C MET A 200 -9.01 20.18 -0.63
N GLN A 201 -9.63 21.31 -0.96
CA GLN A 201 -10.27 22.21 0.01
C GLN A 201 -11.73 21.86 0.31
N LEU A 202 -12.33 20.95 -0.47
CA LEU A 202 -13.73 20.59 -0.27
C LEU A 202 -13.92 19.75 0.99
N LEU A 203 -14.98 20.06 1.74
CA LEU A 203 -15.33 19.36 2.97
C LEU A 203 -15.45 17.84 2.77
N CYS A 204 -15.97 17.39 1.63
CA CYS A 204 -16.07 15.98 1.30
C CYS A 204 -14.69 15.30 1.19
N ILE A 205 -13.71 15.96 0.58
CA ILE A 205 -12.35 15.43 0.44
C ILE A 205 -11.59 15.49 1.75
N LEU A 206 -11.69 16.61 2.47
CA LEU A 206 -11.12 16.76 3.82
C LEU A 206 -11.67 15.69 4.78
N SER A 207 -12.97 15.40 4.70
CA SER A 207 -13.59 14.34 5.51
C SER A 207 -13.05 12.97 5.14
N LEU A 208 -12.93 12.64 3.85
CA LEU A 208 -12.33 11.37 3.40
C LEU A 208 -10.88 11.21 3.84
N ALA A 209 -10.10 12.29 3.77
CA ALA A 209 -8.71 12.30 4.20
C ALA A 209 -8.59 11.88 5.67
N LYS A 210 -9.30 12.60 6.53
CA LYS A 210 -9.39 12.30 7.96
C LYS A 210 -9.96 10.90 8.23
N TRP A 211 -11.04 10.53 7.56
CA TRP A 211 -11.73 9.24 7.78
C TRP A 211 -10.79 8.05 7.61
N GLY A 212 -9.96 8.07 6.56
CA GLY A 212 -8.94 7.06 6.35
C GLY A 212 -7.86 7.07 7.43
N SER A 213 -7.37 8.25 7.81
CA SER A 213 -6.33 8.37 8.85
C SER A 213 -6.82 7.91 10.23
N ASP A 214 -8.07 8.24 10.60
CA ASP A 214 -8.66 7.83 11.86
C ASP A 214 -8.86 6.31 11.91
N ALA A 215 -9.36 5.70 10.84
CA ALA A 215 -9.52 4.24 10.76
C ALA A 215 -8.17 3.52 10.86
N PHE A 216 -7.10 4.10 10.30
CA PHE A 216 -5.75 3.57 10.46
C PHE A 216 -5.31 3.62 11.93
N LYS A 217 -5.50 4.76 12.60
CA LYS A 217 -5.16 4.91 14.02
C LYS A 217 -5.95 3.96 14.93
N GLU A 218 -7.25 3.80 14.65
CA GLU A 218 -8.18 2.97 15.43
C GLU A 218 -7.76 1.50 15.45
N HIS A 219 -7.32 0.97 14.31
CA HIS A 219 -7.12 -0.47 14.13
C HIS A 219 -5.65 -0.88 14.00
N ASN A 220 -4.73 0.05 13.83
CA ASN A 220 -3.30 -0.22 13.80
C ASN A 220 -2.47 0.96 14.35
N PRO A 221 -2.66 1.34 15.63
CA PRO A 221 -2.10 2.55 16.23
C PRO A 221 -0.58 2.61 16.26
N ASN A 222 0.11 1.48 16.35
CA ASN A 222 1.59 1.47 16.39
C ASN A 222 2.17 1.81 15.00
N VAL A 223 1.65 1.17 13.94
CA VAL A 223 2.05 1.50 12.57
C VAL A 223 1.63 2.93 12.23
N TRP A 224 0.43 3.36 12.66
CA TRP A 224 0.01 4.75 12.53
C TRP A 224 0.96 5.72 13.25
N GLY A 225 1.43 5.38 14.45
CA GLY A 225 2.38 6.19 15.23
C GLY A 225 3.73 6.38 14.52
N LEU A 226 4.19 5.37 13.77
CA LEU A 226 5.34 5.54 12.88
C LEU A 226 5.06 6.56 11.78
N TYR A 227 3.89 6.48 11.12
CA TYR A 227 3.50 7.46 10.11
C TYR A 227 3.45 8.86 10.70
N ASP A 228 2.92 9.03 11.91
CA ASP A 228 2.79 10.33 12.58
C ASP A 228 4.15 10.91 12.97
N THR A 229 5.07 10.07 13.42
CA THR A 229 6.47 10.44 13.68
C THR A 229 7.14 10.97 12.41
N VAL A 230 7.00 10.23 11.30
CA VAL A 230 7.57 10.62 10.01
C VAL A 230 6.92 11.89 9.47
N ALA A 231 5.60 12.00 9.55
CA ALA A 231 4.87 13.20 9.16
C ALA A 231 5.34 14.42 9.96
N THR A 232 5.49 14.29 11.28
CA THR A 232 5.96 15.36 12.17
C THR A 232 7.38 15.81 11.82
N ALA A 233 8.29 14.87 11.54
CA ALA A 233 9.66 15.20 11.14
C ALA A 233 9.72 15.89 9.77
N VAL A 234 9.01 15.33 8.77
CA VAL A 234 9.02 15.84 7.39
C VAL A 234 8.39 17.23 7.29
N ARG A 235 7.34 17.51 8.08
CA ARG A 235 6.67 18.82 8.11
C ARG A 235 7.53 19.98 8.64
N LYS A 236 8.63 19.68 9.34
CA LYS A 236 9.58 20.68 9.82
C LYS A 236 10.56 21.14 8.74
N ILE A 237 10.60 20.46 7.59
CA ILE A 237 11.51 20.78 6.50
C ILE A 237 11.02 22.06 5.79
N PRO A 238 11.87 23.10 5.65
CA PRO A 238 11.49 24.32 4.95
C PRO A 238 11.03 24.05 3.50
N GLY A 239 9.88 24.63 3.13
CA GLY A 239 9.30 24.50 1.80
C GLY A 239 8.46 23.23 1.58
N VAL A 240 8.36 22.34 2.57
CA VAL A 240 7.46 21.19 2.53
C VAL A 240 6.05 21.59 2.96
N THR A 241 5.07 21.24 2.13
CA THR A 241 3.64 21.37 2.43
C THR A 241 3.02 20.00 2.72
N TRP A 242 2.08 19.98 3.67
CA TRP A 242 1.33 18.78 4.02
C TRP A 242 -0.12 18.93 3.57
N ASN A 243 -0.63 17.90 2.88
CA ASN A 243 -1.91 17.99 2.15
C ASN A 243 -3.10 18.36 3.03
N PHE A 244 -3.22 17.72 4.20
CA PHE A 244 -4.40 17.82 5.06
C PHE A 244 -3.96 18.02 6.51
N ILE A 245 -4.37 19.13 7.11
CA ILE A 245 -3.92 19.58 8.44
C ILE A 245 -5.10 20.00 9.33
N GLY A 246 -4.80 20.36 10.59
CA GLY A 246 -5.78 20.84 11.54
C GLY A 246 -6.84 19.78 11.86
N ARG A 247 -8.12 20.18 11.90
CA ARG A 247 -9.23 19.27 12.25
C ARG A 247 -9.47 18.14 11.24
N TYR A 248 -8.87 18.22 10.05
CA TYR A 248 -8.95 17.20 8.99
C TYR A 248 -7.59 16.56 8.69
N ALA A 249 -6.69 16.55 9.68
CA ALA A 249 -5.35 16.02 9.51
C ALA A 249 -5.37 14.56 9.04
N SER A 250 -4.47 14.27 8.09
CA SER A 250 -4.18 12.91 7.64
C SER A 250 -2.71 12.60 7.84
N VAL A 251 -2.42 11.40 8.32
CA VAL A 251 -1.05 10.92 8.57
C VAL A 251 -0.28 10.58 7.28
N PHE A 252 -0.99 10.50 6.16
CA PHE A 252 -0.41 10.15 4.87
C PHE A 252 0.25 11.36 4.19
N ALA A 253 1.48 11.18 3.72
CA ALA A 253 2.27 12.24 3.11
C ALA A 253 1.77 12.65 1.72
N SER A 254 1.14 11.71 1.00
CA SER A 254 0.71 11.87 -0.37
C SER A 254 -0.71 11.37 -0.58
N ALA A 255 -1.37 11.91 -1.59
CA ALA A 255 -2.66 11.42 -2.06
C ALA A 255 -2.74 11.44 -3.58
N THR A 256 -3.55 10.54 -4.16
CA THR A 256 -3.83 10.51 -5.60
C THR A 256 -5.33 10.57 -5.85
N PHE A 257 -5.71 11.49 -6.73
CA PHE A 257 -7.05 11.62 -7.29
C PHE A 257 -7.10 10.86 -8.60
N ASN A 258 -7.80 9.74 -8.66
CA ASN A 258 -7.99 8.96 -9.89
C ASN A 258 -9.34 9.35 -10.51
N LEU A 259 -9.28 10.15 -11.56
CA LEU A 259 -10.39 10.97 -12.07
C LEU A 259 -11.27 10.28 -13.12
N GLY A 260 -11.09 9.00 -13.41
CA GLY A 260 -12.03 8.23 -14.24
C GLY A 260 -11.98 8.56 -15.75
N PRO A 261 -13.10 8.38 -16.49
CA PRO A 261 -14.49 8.23 -16.00
C PRO A 261 -14.79 6.87 -15.37
N ARG A 262 -14.02 5.85 -15.72
CA ARG A 262 -14.17 4.47 -15.20
C ARG A 262 -12.81 3.98 -14.75
N THR A 263 -12.30 4.54 -13.66
CA THR A 263 -10.98 4.20 -13.10
C THR A 263 -10.88 2.70 -12.91
N VAL A 264 -9.99 2.07 -13.68
CA VAL A 264 -9.71 0.64 -13.66
C VAL A 264 -8.21 0.43 -13.59
N THR A 265 -7.80 -0.44 -12.66
CA THR A 265 -6.40 -0.74 -12.44
C THR A 265 -6.03 -2.14 -12.91
N PHE A 266 -4.84 -2.26 -13.51
CA PHE A 266 -4.23 -3.56 -13.74
C PHE A 266 -3.77 -4.17 -12.41
N PRO A 267 -3.62 -5.50 -12.29
CA PRO A 267 -2.99 -6.10 -11.13
C PRO A 267 -1.59 -5.54 -10.88
N HIS A 268 -1.35 -4.97 -9.71
CA HIS A 268 -0.07 -4.34 -9.37
C HIS A 268 0.20 -4.37 -7.86
N TYR A 269 1.44 -4.00 -7.51
CA TYR A 269 1.86 -3.61 -6.18
C TYR A 269 2.21 -2.12 -6.18
N ASP A 270 2.00 -1.46 -5.06
CA ASP A 270 2.48 -0.11 -4.83
C ASP A 270 3.87 -0.12 -4.22
N GLY A 271 4.83 -0.70 -4.94
CA GLY A 271 6.18 -0.98 -4.42
C GLY A 271 6.97 0.23 -3.91
N ARG A 272 6.53 1.47 -4.17
CA ARG A 272 7.16 2.67 -3.61
C ARG A 272 6.62 3.07 -2.24
N ASN A 273 5.52 2.49 -1.78
CA ASN A 273 5.00 2.73 -0.44
C ASN A 273 5.83 1.96 0.59
N LEU A 274 5.71 2.36 1.87
CA LEU A 274 6.22 1.56 2.98
C LEU A 274 5.73 0.12 2.85
N LEU A 275 6.66 -0.85 2.79
CA LEU A 275 6.37 -2.25 2.44
C LEU A 275 5.20 -2.85 3.25
N TRP A 276 5.32 -2.82 4.58
CA TRP A 276 4.30 -3.21 5.54
C TRP A 276 3.43 -2.04 6.02
N GLY A 277 3.63 -0.85 5.44
CA GLY A 277 2.79 0.29 5.74
C GLY A 277 1.48 0.22 4.96
N TRP A 278 0.47 0.92 5.44
CA TRP A 278 -0.84 0.90 4.80
C TRP A 278 -1.01 2.04 3.81
N CYS A 279 -1.90 1.84 2.86
CA CYS A 279 -2.54 2.92 2.13
C CYS A 279 -4.04 2.90 2.38
N VAL A 280 -4.71 3.99 2.04
CA VAL A 280 -6.18 4.05 2.00
C VAL A 280 -6.61 4.21 0.56
N VAL A 281 -7.65 3.49 0.15
CA VAL A 281 -8.36 3.71 -1.11
C VAL A 281 -9.83 3.93 -0.79
N THR A 282 -10.41 5.03 -1.25
CA THR A 282 -11.85 5.27 -1.23
C THR A 282 -12.40 5.16 -2.64
N ALA A 283 -13.42 4.33 -2.84
CA ALA A 283 -14.15 4.27 -4.11
C ALA A 283 -15.18 5.40 -4.18
N LEU A 284 -15.33 6.05 -5.33
CA LEU A 284 -16.30 7.12 -5.58
C LEU A 284 -16.94 6.94 -6.96
N GLY A 285 -17.98 7.71 -7.24
CA GLY A 285 -18.72 7.67 -8.52
C GLY A 285 -20.06 6.95 -8.42
N TRP A 286 -20.72 6.81 -9.56
CA TRP A 286 -22.03 6.19 -9.68
C TRP A 286 -21.93 4.86 -10.43
N PHE A 287 -21.95 3.75 -9.69
CA PHE A 287 -21.90 2.40 -10.25
C PHE A 287 -22.63 1.40 -9.35
N LYS A 288 -23.03 0.26 -9.90
CA LYS A 288 -23.66 -0.84 -9.17
C LYS A 288 -22.57 -1.78 -8.62
N PRO A 289 -22.24 -1.73 -7.31
CA PRO A 289 -21.11 -2.49 -6.77
C PRO A 289 -21.27 -4.01 -6.87
N LYS A 290 -22.50 -4.51 -6.99
CA LYS A 290 -22.78 -5.94 -7.25
C LYS A 290 -22.50 -6.37 -8.69
N ARG A 291 -22.28 -5.43 -9.62
CA ARG A 291 -22.13 -5.70 -11.07
C ARG A 291 -20.77 -5.29 -11.64
N GLY A 292 -19.97 -4.55 -10.88
CA GLY A 292 -18.65 -4.07 -11.32
C GLY A 292 -17.93 -3.34 -10.20
N GLY A 293 -16.75 -2.80 -10.48
CA GLY A 293 -16.01 -1.95 -9.53
C GLY A 293 -15.42 -2.66 -8.32
N HIS A 294 -15.55 -3.98 -8.22
CA HIS A 294 -15.02 -4.81 -7.14
C HIS A 294 -13.52 -4.63 -7.00
N LEU A 295 -13.02 -4.74 -5.77
CA LEU A 295 -11.59 -4.82 -5.51
C LEU A 295 -11.16 -6.29 -5.46
N ILE A 296 -10.04 -6.61 -6.10
CA ILE A 296 -9.44 -7.93 -6.03
C ILE A 296 -8.15 -7.81 -5.23
N LEU A 297 -8.03 -8.59 -4.16
CA LEU A 297 -6.79 -8.77 -3.39
C LEU A 297 -6.25 -10.16 -3.73
N TRP A 298 -5.39 -10.21 -4.75
CA TRP A 298 -5.02 -11.47 -5.41
C TRP A 298 -4.26 -12.40 -4.47
N ASP A 299 -3.33 -11.85 -3.68
CA ASP A 299 -2.51 -12.64 -2.76
C ASP A 299 -3.31 -13.20 -1.58
N LEU A 300 -4.44 -12.56 -1.24
CA LEU A 300 -5.37 -13.05 -0.22
C LEU A 300 -6.45 -13.99 -0.80
N GLY A 301 -6.49 -14.15 -2.12
CA GLY A 301 -7.52 -14.94 -2.77
C GLY A 301 -8.92 -14.33 -2.71
N LEU A 302 -9.06 -13.00 -2.61
CA LEU A 302 -10.34 -12.33 -2.34
C LEU A 302 -10.84 -11.46 -3.50
N VAL A 303 -12.15 -11.48 -3.71
CA VAL A 303 -12.90 -10.54 -4.57
C VAL A 303 -13.98 -9.87 -3.72
N ILE A 304 -13.89 -8.55 -3.57
CA ILE A 304 -14.67 -7.78 -2.60
C ILE A 304 -15.59 -6.83 -3.35
N GLU A 305 -16.90 -6.92 -3.10
CA GLU A 305 -17.83 -5.85 -3.47
C GLU A 305 -17.37 -4.56 -2.80
N PHE A 306 -17.08 -3.52 -3.60
CA PHE A 306 -16.50 -2.27 -3.09
C PHE A 306 -17.39 -1.08 -3.44
N PRO A 307 -18.35 -0.71 -2.57
CA PRO A 307 -19.34 0.33 -2.84
C PRO A 307 -18.74 1.74 -2.98
N PRO A 308 -19.37 2.64 -3.75
CA PRO A 308 -19.06 4.06 -3.69
C PRO A 308 -19.17 4.63 -2.26
N GLY A 309 -18.27 5.54 -1.90
CA GLY A 309 -18.14 6.14 -0.58
C GLY A 309 -17.32 5.29 0.41
N ALA A 310 -17.21 3.97 0.19
CA ALA A 310 -16.49 3.05 1.06
C ALA A 310 -14.98 3.20 0.96
N SER A 311 -14.27 2.87 2.04
CA SER A 311 -12.80 2.89 2.08
C SER A 311 -12.22 1.53 2.43
N ILE A 312 -11.03 1.24 1.90
CA ILE A 312 -10.24 0.08 2.28
C ILE A 312 -8.84 0.53 2.71
N LEU A 313 -8.32 -0.09 3.77
CA LEU A 313 -6.95 0.10 4.23
C LEU A 313 -6.20 -1.23 4.18
N PHE A 314 -5.01 -1.25 3.61
CA PHE A 314 -4.21 -2.46 3.46
C PHE A 314 -2.75 -2.16 3.07
N PRO A 315 -1.79 -3.09 3.27
CA PRO A 315 -0.42 -2.93 2.82
C PRO A 315 -0.28 -3.14 1.30
N SER A 316 -0.51 -2.07 0.53
CA SER A 316 -0.56 -2.12 -0.94
C SER A 316 0.77 -2.42 -1.62
N ALA A 317 1.89 -2.29 -0.92
CA ALA A 317 3.20 -2.72 -1.40
C ALA A 317 3.39 -4.25 -1.28
N LEU A 318 2.69 -4.91 -0.37
CA LEU A 318 2.76 -6.37 -0.14
C LEU A 318 1.62 -7.15 -0.76
N ILE A 319 0.44 -6.54 -0.92
CA ILE A 319 -0.73 -7.22 -1.44
C ILE A 319 -1.02 -6.75 -2.86
N ARG A 320 -0.95 -7.68 -3.81
CA ARG A 320 -1.33 -7.46 -5.20
C ARG A 320 -2.79 -7.14 -5.28
N HIS A 321 -3.09 -6.06 -5.97
CA HIS A 321 -4.46 -5.60 -6.07
C HIS A 321 -4.78 -5.02 -7.44
N SER A 322 -6.07 -5.02 -7.74
CA SER A 322 -6.66 -4.34 -8.90
C SER A 322 -8.13 -4.10 -8.62
N ASN A 323 -8.80 -3.34 -9.48
CA ASN A 323 -10.25 -3.25 -9.48
C ASN A 323 -10.86 -3.71 -10.80
N VAL A 324 -12.08 -4.21 -10.72
CA VAL A 324 -12.88 -4.65 -11.86
C VAL A 324 -13.48 -3.42 -12.57
N LYS A 325 -13.66 -3.51 -13.89
CA LYS A 325 -14.39 -2.50 -14.66
C LYS A 325 -15.82 -2.31 -14.14
N VAL A 326 -16.32 -1.09 -14.24
CA VAL A 326 -17.74 -0.78 -14.09
C VAL A 326 -18.46 -0.82 -15.45
N GLY A 327 -19.78 -0.72 -15.45
CA GLY A 327 -20.61 -0.64 -16.65
C GLY A 327 -20.24 0.54 -17.55
N ARG A 328 -20.65 0.46 -18.83
CA ARG A 328 -20.33 1.51 -19.81
C ARG A 328 -20.98 2.85 -19.44
N ASP A 329 -22.17 2.83 -18.88
CA ASP A 329 -22.91 4.05 -18.52
C ASP A 329 -22.71 4.45 -17.05
N GLU A 330 -21.74 3.82 -16.37
CA GLU A 330 -21.41 4.07 -14.97
C GLU A 330 -20.12 4.90 -14.86
N THR A 331 -19.95 5.59 -13.73
CA THR A 331 -18.72 6.30 -13.38
C THR A 331 -18.04 5.65 -12.19
N ARG A 332 -16.71 5.67 -12.18
CA ARG A 332 -15.91 5.24 -11.03
C ARG A 332 -14.66 6.09 -10.92
N PHE A 333 -14.45 6.62 -9.73
CA PHE A 333 -13.28 7.36 -9.31
C PHE A 333 -12.66 6.70 -8.08
N SER A 334 -11.44 7.11 -7.73
CA SER A 334 -10.89 6.74 -6.43
C SER A 334 -9.97 7.80 -5.86
N PHE A 335 -10.12 8.06 -4.56
CA PHE A 335 -9.21 8.85 -3.76
C PHE A 335 -8.29 7.91 -3.00
N THR A 336 -6.98 8.09 -3.10
CA THR A 336 -6.02 7.22 -2.40
C THR A 336 -5.07 8.03 -1.56
N GLN A 337 -4.72 7.56 -0.36
CA GLN A 337 -3.75 8.18 0.53
C GLN A 337 -2.63 7.20 0.86
N PHE A 338 -1.37 7.64 0.81
CA PHE A 338 -0.20 6.78 1.01
C PHE A 338 1.03 7.60 1.41
N SER A 339 2.08 6.92 1.88
CA SER A 339 3.38 7.52 2.15
C SER A 339 4.47 6.70 1.47
N SER A 340 5.34 7.36 0.72
CA SER A 340 6.47 6.71 0.05
C SER A 340 7.50 6.24 1.07
N ALA A 341 8.02 5.04 0.82
CA ALA A 341 9.18 4.42 1.44
C ALA A 341 10.30 5.37 1.85
N GLY A 342 10.70 6.24 0.92
CA GLY A 342 11.86 7.11 1.08
C GLY A 342 11.74 8.06 2.25
N LEU A 343 10.53 8.53 2.57
CA LEU A 343 10.31 9.44 3.70
C LEU A 343 10.68 8.79 5.03
N PHE A 344 10.24 7.55 5.22
CA PHE A 344 10.52 6.82 6.44
C PHE A 344 12.02 6.55 6.59
N ARG A 345 12.70 6.22 5.49
CA ARG A 345 14.15 5.99 5.48
C ARG A 345 14.94 7.24 5.78
N TRP A 346 14.53 8.36 5.21
CA TRP A 346 15.20 9.63 5.41
C TRP A 346 15.09 10.11 6.85
N VAL A 347 13.89 10.02 7.44
CA VAL A 347 13.70 10.34 8.86
C VAL A 347 14.52 9.40 9.73
N HIS A 348 14.48 8.11 9.41
CA HIS A 348 15.26 7.11 10.12
C HIS A 348 16.78 7.39 10.04
N ASN A 349 17.29 7.73 8.86
CA ASN A 349 18.70 8.03 8.61
C ASN A 349 19.07 9.45 9.07
N ASN A 350 18.33 10.03 10.02
CA ASN A 350 18.58 11.36 10.59
C ASN A 350 18.74 12.46 9.53
N GLY A 351 17.92 12.41 8.47
CA GLY A 351 17.91 13.41 7.42
C GLY A 351 18.82 13.11 6.21
N MET A 352 19.36 11.89 6.13
CA MET A 352 20.22 11.46 5.02
C MET A 352 19.49 10.48 4.10
N THR A 353 19.80 10.52 2.80
CA THR A 353 19.35 9.44 1.90
C THR A 353 20.12 8.16 2.20
N ASP A 354 19.64 7.02 1.71
CA ASP A 354 20.41 5.78 1.83
C ASP A 354 21.77 5.88 1.16
N ALA A 355 21.84 6.55 0.00
CA ALA A 355 23.10 6.75 -0.71
C ALA A 355 24.11 7.57 0.11
N ASP A 356 23.63 8.61 0.81
CA ASP A 356 24.48 9.44 1.67
C ASP A 356 25.01 8.63 2.86
N VAL A 357 24.18 7.78 3.47
CA VAL A 357 24.64 6.91 4.56
C VAL A 357 25.64 5.87 4.07
N GLU A 358 25.37 5.22 2.94
CA GLU A 358 26.31 4.25 2.33
C GLU A 358 27.66 4.90 1.98
N ALA A 359 27.64 6.16 1.54
CA ALA A 359 28.86 6.93 1.30
C ALA A 359 29.62 7.23 2.60
N ALA A 360 28.90 7.59 3.68
CA ALA A 360 29.49 7.95 4.97
C ALA A 360 30.15 6.77 5.70
N ILE A 361 29.59 5.55 5.56
CA ILE A 361 30.14 4.33 6.19
C ILE A 361 31.12 3.56 5.30
N ARG A 362 31.46 4.12 4.13
CA ARG A 362 32.32 3.43 3.17
C ARG A 362 33.70 3.18 3.78
N GLY A 363 34.07 1.90 3.89
CA GLY A 363 35.36 1.48 4.47
C GLY A 363 35.29 1.18 5.97
N ASP A 364 34.16 1.44 6.63
CA ASP A 364 33.88 1.00 7.99
C ASP A 364 33.06 -0.30 7.95
N ARG A 365 33.78 -1.43 8.05
CA ARG A 365 33.16 -2.75 7.96
C ARG A 365 32.17 -3.01 9.09
N SER A 366 32.46 -2.58 10.32
CA SER A 366 31.56 -2.77 11.46
C SER A 366 30.27 -1.97 11.28
N ALA A 367 30.35 -0.74 10.77
CA ALA A 367 29.15 0.05 10.45
C ALA A 367 28.34 -0.57 9.30
N GLN A 368 29.01 -1.12 8.28
CA GLN A 368 28.37 -1.84 7.18
C GLN A 368 27.67 -3.13 7.65
N GLU A 369 28.30 -3.91 8.53
CA GLU A 369 27.73 -5.11 9.14
C GLU A 369 26.53 -4.78 10.03
N ALA A 370 26.65 -3.79 10.91
CA ALA A 370 25.54 -3.34 11.76
C ALA A 370 24.34 -2.87 10.93
N ARG A 371 24.57 -2.11 9.84
CA ARG A 371 23.52 -1.69 8.92
C ARG A 371 22.90 -2.88 8.19
N TRP A 372 23.68 -3.88 7.80
CA TRP A 372 23.20 -5.12 7.17
C TRP A 372 22.37 -5.98 8.12
N GLU A 373 22.78 -6.14 9.38
CA GLU A 373 22.03 -6.93 10.38
C GLU A 373 20.71 -6.27 10.73
N ALA A 374 20.78 -4.98 11.05
CA ALA A 374 19.60 -4.18 11.27
C ALA A 374 18.72 -4.15 10.02
N ALA A 375 19.29 -4.48 8.85
CA ALA A 375 18.52 -4.62 7.65
C ALA A 375 17.53 -5.77 7.68
N ASN A 376 18.02 -6.92 8.07
CA ASN A 376 17.31 -8.18 7.92
C ASN A 376 16.29 -8.44 9.04
N THR A 377 16.34 -7.70 10.15
CA THR A 377 15.45 -7.91 11.32
C THR A 377 14.19 -7.04 11.36
N ARG A 378 14.09 -5.99 10.55
CA ARG A 378 13.05 -4.95 10.74
C ARG A 378 11.68 -5.15 10.12
N PRO A 379 11.55 -5.85 9.00
CA PRO A 379 10.23 -6.22 8.51
C PRO A 379 9.45 -6.97 9.58
N GLN A 380 10.15 -7.83 10.33
CA GLN A 380 9.64 -8.48 11.53
C GLN A 380 9.14 -7.43 12.54
N CYS A 381 9.98 -6.49 12.99
CA CYS A 381 9.56 -5.47 13.96
C CYS A 381 8.37 -4.61 13.49
N GLY A 382 8.33 -4.22 12.23
CA GLY A 382 7.23 -3.42 11.67
C GLY A 382 5.93 -4.21 11.53
N ILE A 383 6.02 -5.48 11.17
CA ILE A 383 4.87 -6.38 11.06
C ILE A 383 4.37 -6.82 12.44
N ASP A 384 5.26 -7.01 13.41
CA ASP A 384 4.92 -7.28 14.82
C ASP A 384 4.25 -6.08 15.49
N SER A 385 4.40 -4.89 14.90
CA SER A 385 3.68 -3.69 15.35
C SER A 385 2.21 -3.72 14.96
N TYR A 386 1.77 -4.63 14.09
CA TYR A 386 0.36 -4.73 13.73
C TYR A 386 -0.49 -5.11 14.94
N SER A 387 -1.68 -4.50 15.04
CA SER A 387 -2.67 -4.96 16.00
C SER A 387 -3.15 -6.37 15.67
N CYS A 388 -3.22 -7.20 16.69
CA CYS A 388 -3.88 -8.49 16.62
C CYS A 388 -5.36 -8.35 17.01
N TYR A 389 -6.22 -9.10 16.32
CA TYR A 389 -7.58 -9.32 16.76
C TYR A 389 -7.57 -10.24 17.99
N PRO A 390 -8.30 -9.90 19.07
CA PRO A 390 -8.26 -10.64 20.33
C PRO A 390 -8.80 -12.08 20.24
#